data_AF-A0A170ZQ68-F1
#
_entry.id   AF-A0A170ZQ68-F1
#
_cell.length_a   1.000
_cell.length_b   1.000
_cell.length_c   1.000
_cell.angle_alpha   90.00
_cell.angle_beta   90.00
_cell.angle_gamma   90.00
#
_symmetry.space_group_name_H-M   'P 1'
#
loop_
_entity.id
_entity.type
_entity.pdbx_description
1 polymer ?
#
loop_
_entity_poly.entity_id
_entity_poly.type
_entity_poly.pdbx_seq_one_letter_code
_entity_poly.pdbx_strand_id
1 'polypeptide(L)'
;SQCQPYISTDSRKASLQMAEQSPSESQVKRDSSDSKPTVNKTEKTMSGADNAGPPLDFSFKNLNSLDGLQNEKPRRGVKGYKKSKAGRYLCTSLRLNNNHLSNIDGITNLTNQLLEYPERLTWLDLSFNKLADIPQELTLLPNLKIIYLHGN
;
A
#
# COMPACT_ATOMS: atom_id res chain seq x y z
N SER A 1 -42.79 -37.19 -21.53
CA SER A 1 -43.93 -36.43 -20.97
C SER A 1 -43.39 -35.57 -19.84
N GLN A 2 -43.36 -34.23 -19.82
CA GLN A 2 -43.81 -33.08 -20.64
C GLN A 2 -42.72 -31.98 -20.35
N CYS A 3 -42.15 -31.21 -21.30
CA CYS A 3 -42.64 -29.93 -21.89
C CYS A 3 -43.28 -28.99 -20.83
N GLN A 4 -42.87 -27.74 -20.55
CA GLN A 4 -42.40 -26.58 -21.34
C GLN A 4 -41.83 -25.45 -20.39
N PRO A 5 -41.30 -24.33 -20.92
CA PRO A 5 -40.43 -23.32 -20.27
C PRO A 5 -41.14 -22.01 -19.87
N TYR A 6 -40.40 -21.02 -19.35
CA TYR A 6 -40.87 -19.63 -19.19
C TYR A 6 -40.00 -18.63 -19.96
N ILE A 7 -40.69 -17.73 -20.67
CA ILE A 7 -40.20 -16.76 -21.66
C ILE A 7 -40.34 -15.33 -21.10
N SER A 8 -39.33 -14.51 -21.37
CA SER A 8 -39.28 -13.05 -21.68
C SER A 8 -40.43 -12.11 -21.31
N THR A 9 -40.07 -10.93 -20.78
CA THR A 9 -40.46 -9.57 -21.24
C THR A 9 -39.44 -8.56 -20.64
N ASP A 10 -39.22 -7.32 -21.09
CA ASP A 10 -39.25 -6.62 -22.38
C ASP A 10 -38.63 -5.24 -22.11
N SER A 11 -37.93 -4.72 -23.12
CA SER A 11 -37.59 -3.34 -23.49
C SER A 11 -38.02 -2.14 -22.63
N ARG A 12 -37.13 -1.13 -22.57
CA ARG A 12 -37.41 0.21 -23.12
C ARG A 12 -36.16 1.07 -23.34
N LYS A 13 -35.92 1.35 -24.62
CA LYS A 13 -35.11 2.44 -25.18
C LYS A 13 -35.86 3.78 -25.08
N ALA A 14 -35.13 4.88 -24.89
CA ALA A 14 -35.42 6.24 -25.41
C ALA A 14 -34.07 7.01 -25.38
N SER A 15 -33.42 7.34 -26.51
CA SER A 15 -33.69 8.43 -27.48
C SER A 15 -33.46 9.82 -26.87
N LEU A 16 -32.33 10.46 -27.18
CA LEU A 16 -32.14 11.55 -28.16
C LEU A 16 -32.50 12.94 -27.61
N GLN A 17 -31.52 13.84 -27.51
CA GLN A 17 -31.63 15.20 -28.06
C GLN A 17 -30.24 15.82 -28.26
N MET A 18 -29.99 16.20 -29.51
CA MET A 18 -28.92 17.08 -29.99
C MET A 18 -29.23 18.54 -29.64
N ALA A 19 -28.19 19.34 -29.39
CA ALA A 19 -28.23 20.79 -29.61
C ALA A 19 -26.80 21.32 -29.84
N GLU A 20 -26.46 21.53 -31.11
CA GLU A 20 -25.45 22.49 -31.55
C GLU A 20 -25.95 23.91 -31.30
N GLN A 21 -25.05 24.83 -30.93
CA GLN A 21 -25.02 26.21 -31.44
C GLN A 21 -23.75 26.94 -30.96
N SER A 22 -22.97 27.40 -31.93
CA SER A 22 -22.04 28.55 -31.90
C SER A 22 -22.44 29.43 -33.11
N PRO A 23 -21.94 30.67 -33.33
CA PRO A 23 -21.02 31.51 -32.55
C PRO A 23 -21.49 32.98 -32.40
N SER A 24 -20.79 33.81 -31.60
CA SER A 24 -20.73 35.26 -31.83
C SER A 24 -19.46 35.87 -31.24
N GLU A 25 -18.69 36.54 -32.11
CA GLU A 25 -17.49 37.32 -31.81
C GLU A 25 -17.78 38.59 -30.98
N SER A 26 -16.81 39.05 -30.19
CA SER A 26 -16.53 40.47 -29.93
C SER A 26 -15.12 40.66 -29.35
N GLN A 27 -14.40 41.65 -29.87
CA GLN A 27 -12.97 41.92 -29.69
C GLN A 27 -12.61 42.73 -28.42
N VAL A 28 -11.28 42.86 -28.24
CA VAL A 28 -10.47 43.94 -27.62
C VAL A 28 -10.23 43.89 -26.09
N LYS A 29 -9.00 43.60 -25.66
CA LYS A 29 -7.95 44.59 -25.32
C LYS A 29 -6.68 43.92 -24.77
N ARG A 30 -5.55 44.45 -25.25
CA ARG A 30 -4.19 44.19 -24.77
C ARG A 30 -4.06 44.71 -23.35
N ASP A 31 -3.46 43.92 -22.45
CA ASP A 31 -2.51 44.50 -21.52
C ASP A 31 -1.43 43.48 -21.12
N SER A 32 -0.21 43.98 -21.05
CA SER A 32 1.02 43.25 -20.80
C SER A 32 1.14 42.92 -19.32
N SER A 33 1.34 41.66 -18.96
CA SER A 33 2.09 41.32 -17.75
C SER A 33 2.75 39.95 -17.87
N ASP A 34 4.05 40.00 -17.64
CA ASP A 34 5.05 38.95 -17.70
C ASP A 34 4.66 37.78 -16.77
N SER A 35 4.27 36.64 -17.35
CA SER A 35 3.97 35.41 -16.60
C SER A 35 4.88 34.27 -17.07
N LYS A 36 5.75 33.86 -16.14
CA LYS A 36 6.70 32.76 -16.22
C LYS A 36 6.06 31.49 -16.82
N PRO A 37 6.83 30.69 -17.57
CA PRO A 37 6.33 29.44 -18.14
C PRO A 37 5.96 28.47 -17.03
N THR A 38 4.67 28.18 -16.93
CA THR A 38 4.09 27.10 -16.13
C THR A 38 4.60 25.78 -16.71
N VAL A 39 5.62 25.20 -16.07
CA VAL A 39 6.04 23.83 -16.35
C VAL A 39 4.88 22.93 -15.93
N ASN A 40 4.10 22.47 -16.91
CA ASN A 40 3.21 21.35 -16.75
C ASN A 40 4.05 20.15 -16.30
N LYS A 41 4.05 19.92 -14.99
CA LYS A 41 4.69 18.77 -14.37
C LYS A 41 3.85 17.56 -14.81
N THR A 42 4.27 16.96 -15.93
CA THR A 42 3.91 15.60 -16.33
C THR A 42 3.69 14.76 -15.10
N GLU A 43 2.51 14.17 -15.00
CA GLU A 43 2.16 13.12 -14.03
C GLU A 43 3.16 11.98 -14.23
N LYS A 44 4.30 12.09 -13.54
CA LYS A 44 5.26 11.03 -13.43
C LYS A 44 4.53 9.93 -12.69
N THR A 45 4.21 8.84 -13.38
CA THR A 45 3.87 7.56 -12.78
C THR A 45 4.99 7.25 -11.79
N MET A 46 4.74 7.58 -10.52
CA MET A 46 5.75 7.53 -9.47
C MET A 46 6.03 6.06 -9.19
N SER A 47 7.22 5.59 -9.56
CA SER A 47 7.77 4.35 -9.05
C SER A 47 7.79 4.45 -7.52
N GLY A 48 6.87 3.74 -6.86
CA GLY A 48 6.59 3.92 -5.44
C GLY A 48 7.77 3.68 -4.49
N ALA A 49 8.86 3.08 -4.97
CA ALA A 49 10.07 2.78 -4.21
C ALA A 49 10.72 4.04 -3.57
N ASP A 50 10.67 5.18 -4.25
CA ASP A 50 11.43 6.38 -3.87
C ASP A 50 10.86 7.11 -2.63
N ASN A 51 9.70 6.69 -2.13
CA ASN A 51 9.00 7.32 -1.00
C ASN A 51 8.84 6.42 0.24
N ALA A 52 9.52 5.27 0.30
CA ALA A 52 9.45 4.40 1.47
C ALA A 52 10.01 5.10 2.72
N GLY A 53 9.22 5.10 3.80
CA GLY A 53 9.63 5.57 5.13
C GLY A 53 10.70 4.66 5.76
N PRO A 54 11.21 5.05 6.95
CA PRO A 54 12.20 4.24 7.66
C PRO A 54 11.66 2.84 7.99
N PRO A 55 12.55 1.84 8.23
CA PRO A 55 12.14 0.50 8.62
C PRO A 55 11.26 0.53 9.88
N LEU A 56 10.14 -0.19 9.83
CA LEU A 56 9.20 -0.26 10.95
C LEU A 56 9.80 -1.12 12.06
N ASP A 57 10.14 -0.49 13.19
CA ASP A 57 10.97 -1.11 14.21
C ASP A 57 10.15 -1.64 15.40
N PHE A 58 10.04 -2.97 15.50
CA PHE A 58 9.47 -3.69 16.64
C PHE A 58 10.54 -4.55 17.35
N SER A 59 11.80 -4.17 17.24
CA SER A 59 12.89 -4.83 17.96
C SER A 59 12.80 -4.64 19.47
N PHE A 60 13.32 -5.56 20.28
CA PHE A 60 13.40 -5.43 21.75
C PHE A 60 12.04 -5.13 22.42
N LYS A 61 10.97 -5.76 21.92
CA LYS A 61 9.60 -5.60 22.42
C LYS A 61 9.15 -6.77 23.31
N ASN A 62 10.02 -7.77 23.50
CA ASN A 62 9.73 -9.01 24.21
C ASN A 62 8.52 -9.75 23.61
N LEU A 63 8.38 -9.72 22.28
CA LEU A 63 7.27 -10.38 21.58
C LEU A 63 7.43 -11.90 21.61
N ASN A 64 6.36 -12.61 21.98
CA ASN A 64 6.30 -14.08 21.90
C ASN A 64 5.46 -14.56 20.71
N SER A 65 4.55 -13.72 20.21
CA SER A 65 3.79 -13.94 18.98
C SER A 65 3.60 -12.63 18.21
N LEU A 66 3.09 -12.71 16.98
CA LEU A 66 2.74 -11.55 16.15
C LEU A 66 1.36 -10.96 16.49
N ASP A 67 0.61 -11.61 17.37
CA ASP A 67 -0.74 -11.19 17.73
C ASP A 67 -0.74 -9.87 18.50
N GLY A 68 -1.67 -8.99 18.16
CA GLY A 68 -1.83 -7.70 18.83
C GLY A 68 -0.78 -6.67 18.45
N LEU A 69 0.21 -7.01 17.62
CA LEU A 69 1.27 -6.08 17.20
C LEU A 69 0.72 -4.89 16.39
N GLN A 70 -0.46 -5.02 15.77
CA GLN A 70 -1.15 -3.91 15.12
C GLN A 70 -1.50 -2.75 16.07
N ASN A 71 -1.66 -3.05 17.36
CA ASN A 71 -1.97 -2.06 18.40
C ASN A 71 -0.71 -1.53 19.09
N GLU A 72 0.43 -2.20 18.90
CA GLU A 72 1.69 -1.84 19.53
C GLU A 72 2.37 -0.70 18.75
N LYS A 73 2.98 0.24 19.47
CA LYS A 73 3.70 1.34 18.83
C LYS A 73 5.13 0.91 18.46
N PRO A 74 5.57 1.07 17.20
CA PRO A 74 6.96 0.81 16.84
C PRO A 74 7.91 1.72 17.62
N ARG A 75 9.14 1.27 17.85
CA ARG A 75 10.20 2.05 18.48
C ARG A 75 10.48 3.30 17.65
N ARG A 76 10.73 4.42 18.33
CA ARG A 76 11.03 5.69 17.66
C ARG A 76 12.45 5.67 17.13
N GLY A 77 12.57 5.75 15.80
CA GLY A 77 13.84 6.00 15.13
C GLY A 77 14.15 7.49 15.00
N VAL A 78 15.29 7.79 14.37
CA VAL A 78 15.73 9.16 14.05
C VAL A 78 14.74 9.88 13.13
N LYS A 79 14.18 9.14 12.16
CA LYS A 79 13.13 9.64 11.26
C LYS A 79 11.77 9.18 11.75
N GLY A 80 10.80 10.10 11.74
CA GLY A 80 9.41 9.77 12.03
C GLY A 80 8.81 8.84 10.97
N TYR A 81 7.90 7.98 11.40
CA TYR A 81 7.14 7.12 10.50
C TYR A 81 6.10 7.93 9.75
N LYS A 82 6.03 7.72 8.44
CA LYS A 82 4.96 8.28 7.59
C LYS A 82 3.78 7.32 7.60
N LYS A 83 2.57 7.87 7.74
CA LYS A 83 1.32 7.12 7.68
C LYS A 83 0.44 7.62 6.54
N SER A 84 -0.37 6.72 5.98
CA SER A 84 -1.43 7.07 5.03
C SER A 84 -2.62 7.70 5.75
N LYS A 85 -3.62 8.17 4.99
CA LYS A 85 -4.90 8.64 5.55
C LYS A 85 -5.64 7.55 6.33
N ALA A 86 -5.40 6.28 5.99
CA ALA A 86 -5.96 5.12 6.70
C ALA A 86 -5.19 4.76 7.98
N GLY A 87 -4.11 5.48 8.32
CA GLY A 87 -3.31 5.24 9.52
C GLY A 87 -2.27 4.10 9.40
N ARG A 88 -2.15 3.48 8.22
CA ARG A 88 -1.16 2.44 7.91
C ARG A 88 0.20 3.04 7.57
N TYR A 89 1.26 2.29 7.81
CA TYR A 89 2.63 2.72 7.64
C TYR A 89 3.07 2.67 6.17
N LEU A 90 3.71 3.74 5.71
CA LEU A 90 4.32 3.84 4.38
C LEU A 90 5.78 3.41 4.48
N CYS A 91 6.04 2.10 4.57
CA CYS A 91 7.40 1.55 4.59
C CYS A 91 7.48 0.23 3.81
N THR A 92 8.71 -0.20 3.55
CA THR A 92 9.02 -1.43 2.78
C THR A 92 9.90 -2.39 3.56
N SER A 93 10.11 -2.13 4.85
CA SER A 93 11.03 -2.87 5.71
C SER A 93 10.46 -3.02 7.11
N LEU A 94 10.60 -4.19 7.70
CA LEU A 94 10.08 -4.56 9.02
C LEU A 94 11.19 -5.19 9.86
N ARG A 95 11.34 -4.73 11.09
CA ARG A 95 12.31 -5.26 12.05
C ARG A 95 11.59 -5.89 13.23
N LEU A 96 11.81 -7.17 13.43
CA LEU A 96 11.27 -7.98 14.52
C LEU A 96 12.41 -8.63 15.35
N ASN A 97 13.64 -8.14 15.19
CA ASN A 97 14.82 -8.73 15.81
C ASN A 97 14.88 -8.51 17.33
N ASN A 98 15.58 -9.37 18.06
CA ASN A 98 15.65 -9.34 19.53
C ASN A 98 14.26 -9.44 20.18
N ASN A 99 13.51 -10.48 19.81
CA ASN A 99 12.27 -10.87 20.46
C ASN A 99 12.35 -12.37 20.83
N HIS A 100 11.23 -13.00 21.13
CA HIS A 100 11.14 -14.40 21.55
C HIS A 100 10.23 -15.21 20.61
N LEU A 101 10.16 -14.81 19.34
CA LEU A 101 9.29 -15.44 18.35
C LEU A 101 9.80 -16.84 18.02
N SER A 102 8.98 -17.86 18.24
CA SER A 102 9.25 -19.25 17.84
C SER A 102 8.62 -19.61 16.49
N ASN A 103 7.68 -18.80 16.01
CA ASN A 103 7.10 -18.85 14.67
C ASN A 103 6.73 -17.42 14.21
N ILE A 104 6.33 -17.28 12.95
CA ILE A 104 5.85 -16.01 12.38
C ILE A 104 4.45 -16.17 11.77
N ASP A 105 3.64 -17.03 12.38
CA ASP A 105 2.30 -17.33 11.91
C ASP A 105 1.48 -16.03 11.86
N GLY A 106 0.76 -15.84 10.75
CA GLY A 106 -0.03 -14.62 10.55
C GLY A 106 0.77 -13.38 10.13
N ILE A 107 2.07 -13.49 9.81
CA ILE A 107 2.87 -12.37 9.28
C ILE A 107 2.18 -11.65 8.10
N THR A 108 1.53 -12.39 7.20
CA THR A 108 0.80 -11.80 6.05
C THR A 108 -0.37 -10.95 6.53
N ASN A 109 -1.17 -11.44 7.47
CA ASN A 109 -2.28 -10.69 8.05
C ASN A 109 -1.79 -9.43 8.79
N LEU A 110 -0.72 -9.58 9.57
CA LEU A 110 -0.08 -8.47 10.27
C LEU A 110 0.40 -7.40 9.29
N THR A 111 1.11 -7.78 8.22
CA THR A 111 1.60 -6.82 7.22
C THR A 111 0.45 -6.11 6.51
N ASN A 112 -0.67 -6.80 6.22
CA ASN A 112 -1.87 -6.18 5.65
C ASN A 112 -2.49 -5.10 6.54
N GLN A 113 -2.46 -5.31 7.86
CA GLN A 113 -2.97 -4.35 8.84
C GLN A 113 -2.00 -3.20 9.08
N LEU A 114 -0.69 -3.48 9.13
CA LEU A 114 0.33 -2.47 9.42
C LEU A 114 0.70 -1.61 8.22
N LEU A 115 0.85 -2.19 7.04
CA LEU A 115 1.47 -1.54 5.89
C LEU A 115 0.42 -1.04 4.91
N GLU A 116 0.65 0.13 4.33
CA GLU A 116 -0.21 0.65 3.27
C GLU A 116 -0.11 -0.21 2.00
N TYR A 117 1.10 -0.71 1.71
CA TYR A 117 1.44 -1.52 0.55
C TYR A 117 2.21 -2.78 0.99
N PRO A 118 1.54 -3.80 1.54
CA PRO A 118 2.16 -5.01 2.07
C PRO A 118 3.00 -5.77 1.03
N GLU A 119 2.54 -5.77 -0.22
CA GLU A 119 3.21 -6.36 -1.37
C GLU A 119 4.57 -5.73 -1.65
N ARG A 120 4.87 -4.55 -1.08
CA ARG A 120 6.16 -3.88 -1.23
C ARG A 120 7.16 -4.17 -0.10
N LEU A 121 6.86 -5.09 0.81
CA LEU A 121 7.81 -5.50 1.83
C LEU A 121 9.01 -6.21 1.15
N THR A 122 10.19 -5.63 1.29
CA THR A 122 11.43 -6.09 0.63
C THR A 122 12.51 -6.52 1.61
N TRP A 123 12.41 -6.09 2.87
CA TRP A 123 13.38 -6.42 3.91
C TRP A 123 12.70 -6.79 5.22
N LEU A 124 13.08 -7.94 5.77
CA LEU A 124 12.59 -8.46 7.04
C LEU A 124 13.76 -8.89 7.93
N ASP A 125 13.85 -8.34 9.13
CA ASP A 125 14.86 -8.72 10.13
C ASP A 125 14.21 -9.54 11.24
N LEU A 126 14.51 -10.83 11.28
CA LEU A 126 14.06 -11.81 12.28
C LEU A 126 15.22 -12.31 13.15
N SER A 127 16.39 -11.65 13.10
CA SER A 127 17.57 -12.07 13.86
C SER A 127 17.32 -12.04 15.38
N PHE A 128 18.04 -12.88 16.14
CA PHE A 128 17.91 -12.94 17.60
C PHE A 128 16.47 -13.21 18.06
N ASN A 129 15.84 -14.25 17.50
CA ASN A 129 14.54 -14.79 17.95
C ASN A 129 14.74 -16.25 18.40
N LYS A 130 13.75 -17.12 18.23
CA LYS A 130 13.77 -18.53 18.65
C LYS A 130 13.23 -19.45 17.54
N LEU A 131 13.39 -19.07 16.28
CA LEU A 131 12.89 -19.84 15.13
C LEU A 131 13.74 -21.10 14.96
N ALA A 132 13.16 -22.27 15.18
CA ALA A 132 13.87 -23.55 15.02
C ALA A 132 14.08 -23.93 13.55
N ASP A 133 13.15 -23.52 12.68
CA ASP A 133 13.12 -23.86 11.26
C ASP A 133 12.89 -22.58 10.42
N ILE A 134 13.12 -22.70 9.11
CA ILE A 134 12.77 -21.63 8.16
C ILE A 134 11.24 -21.61 7.98
N PRO A 135 10.53 -20.54 8.39
CA PRO A 135 9.07 -20.52 8.33
C PRO A 135 8.57 -20.50 6.88
N GLN A 136 7.57 -21.32 6.57
CA GLN A 136 6.97 -21.39 5.24
C GLN A 136 6.28 -20.08 4.86
N GLU A 137 5.81 -19.31 5.84
CA GLU A 137 5.15 -18.02 5.67
C GLU A 137 6.04 -17.00 4.94
N LEU A 138 7.37 -17.16 4.97
CA LEU A 138 8.28 -16.33 4.20
C LEU A 138 8.02 -16.43 2.69
N THR A 139 7.53 -17.57 2.20
CA THR A 139 7.20 -17.75 0.77
C THR A 139 5.94 -16.98 0.37
N LEU A 140 5.14 -16.50 1.34
CA LEU A 140 3.93 -15.72 1.10
C LEU A 140 4.21 -14.23 0.90
N LEU A 141 5.48 -13.80 1.03
CA LEU A 141 5.92 -12.42 0.88
C LEU A 141 6.60 -12.24 -0.50
N PRO A 142 5.85 -11.90 -1.56
CA PRO A 142 6.28 -12.12 -2.96
C PRO A 142 7.46 -11.25 -3.39
N ASN A 143 7.67 -10.10 -2.75
CA ASN A 143 8.73 -9.15 -3.09
C ASN A 143 9.83 -9.07 -2.03
N LEU A 144 9.88 -10.04 -1.11
CA LEU A 144 10.91 -10.10 -0.08
C LEU A 144 12.27 -10.41 -0.71
N LYS A 145 13.25 -9.52 -0.51
CA LYS A 145 14.59 -9.60 -1.12
C LYS A 145 15.69 -9.90 -0.13
N ILE A 146 15.55 -9.36 1.09
CA ILE A 146 16.56 -9.46 2.14
C ILE A 146 15.87 -9.99 3.40
N ILE A 147 16.46 -11.03 4.00
CA ILE A 147 15.99 -11.61 5.25
C ILE A 147 17.19 -11.85 6.15
N TYR A 148 17.11 -11.42 7.42
CA TYR A 148 18.09 -11.75 8.45
C TYR A 148 17.52 -12.76 9.42
N LEU A 149 18.21 -13.89 9.59
CA LEU A 149 17.79 -15.03 10.42
C LEU A 149 18.88 -15.49 11.41
N HIS A 150 20.02 -14.80 11.49
CA HIS A 150 21.09 -15.20 12.39
C HIS A 150 20.69 -15.08 13.87
N GLY A 151 21.22 -15.94 14.73
CA GLY A 151 20.92 -15.93 16.17
C GLY A 151 19.51 -16.40 16.52
N ASN A 152 18.87 -17.20 15.67
CA ASN A 152 17.66 -17.95 15.98
C ASN A 152 18.00 -19.33 16.54
#